data_AF-A0A6P8T8S4-F1
#
_entry.id   AF-A0A6P8T8S4-F1
#
_cell.length_a   1.000
_cell.length_b   1.000
_cell.length_c   1.000
_cell.angle_alpha   90.00
_cell.angle_beta   90.00
_cell.angle_gamma   90.00
#
_symmetry.space_group_name_H-M   'P 1'
#
loop_
_entity.id
_entity.type
_entity.pdbx_description
1 polymer ?
#
loop_
_entity_poly.entity_id
_entity_poly.type
_entity_poly.pdbx_seq_one_letter_code
_entity_poly.pdbx_strand_id
1 'polypeptide(L)'
;MEAFKDMAAKEGICIAHSGKIWSNAGEQSFDRLLERLRAHLPKARVVACFCEGMTVRNILMAMRRQGLVGEFLLIGSGWMGPTGMM
;
A
#
# COMPACT_ATOMS: atom_id res chain seq x y z
N MET A 1 5.74 0.27 11.72
CA MET A 1 6.59 -0.03 10.55
C MET A 1 7.88 -0.72 10.96
N GLU A 2 8.71 -0.13 11.83
CA GLU A 2 10.00 -0.74 12.21
C GLU A 2 9.86 -2.13 12.85
N ALA A 3 8.89 -2.32 13.77
CA ALA A 3 8.60 -3.64 14.32
C ALA A 3 8.24 -4.70 13.25
N PHE A 4 7.56 -4.31 12.17
CA PHE A 4 7.26 -5.23 11.06
C PHE A 4 8.52 -5.59 10.28
N LYS A 5 9.43 -4.64 10.05
CA LYS A 5 10.70 -4.92 9.37
C LYS A 5 11.55 -5.90 10.16
N ASP A 6 11.64 -5.71 11.48
CA ASP A 6 12.42 -6.59 12.35
C ASP A 6 11.83 -8.01 12.39
N MET A 7 10.51 -8.14 12.49
CA MET A 7 9.85 -9.45 12.43
C MET A 7 9.98 -10.09 11.05
N ALA A 8 9.78 -9.34 9.97
CA ALA A 8 9.94 -9.83 8.60
C ALA A 8 11.36 -10.36 8.39
N ALA A 9 12.39 -9.65 8.85
CA ALA A 9 13.77 -10.09 8.74
C ALA A 9 14.04 -11.38 9.52
N LYS A 10 13.48 -11.54 10.73
CA LYS A 10 13.60 -12.76 11.53
C LYS A 10 12.95 -13.97 10.85
N GLU A 11 11.82 -13.75 10.18
CA GLU A 11 11.09 -14.79 9.44
C GLU A 11 11.61 -14.99 8.00
N GLY A 12 12.68 -14.30 7.60
CA GLY A 12 13.25 -14.42 6.25
C GLY A 12 12.42 -13.76 5.13
N ILE A 13 11.48 -12.89 5.47
CA ILE A 13 10.65 -12.15 4.52
C ILE A 13 11.39 -10.91 4.01
N CYS A 14 11.62 -10.85 2.70
CA CYS A 14 12.27 -9.71 2.05
C CYS A 14 11.28 -8.56 1.79
N ILE A 15 11.72 -7.33 2.05
CA ILE A 15 10.95 -6.12 1.75
C ILE A 15 11.53 -5.45 0.50
N ALA A 16 10.78 -5.43 -0.61
CA ALA A 16 11.25 -4.86 -1.87
C ALA A 16 11.48 -3.35 -1.79
N HIS A 17 10.54 -2.64 -1.15
CA HIS A 17 10.64 -1.21 -0.93
C HIS A 17 9.84 -0.81 0.32
N SER A 18 10.30 0.21 1.04
CA SER A 18 9.55 0.83 2.14
C SER A 18 9.43 2.32 1.92
N GLY A 19 8.22 2.85 2.00
CA GLY A 19 7.92 4.27 1.84
C GLY A 19 6.97 4.80 2.90
N LYS A 20 6.84 6.12 2.97
CA LYS A 20 5.86 6.82 3.80
C LYS A 20 5.08 7.78 2.93
N ILE A 21 3.78 7.90 3.17
CA ILE A 21 2.90 8.87 2.54
C ILE A 21 1.99 9.47 3.61
N TRP A 22 1.74 10.76 3.52
CA TRP A 22 0.83 11.46 4.42
C TRP A 22 -0.62 11.26 3.96
N SER A 23 -1.55 11.13 4.90
CA SER A 23 -2.99 10.92 4.59
C SER A 23 -3.61 12.11 3.84
N ASN A 24 -3.07 13.31 4.03
CA ASN A 24 -3.47 14.55 3.35
C ASN A 24 -2.65 14.86 2.07
N ALA A 25 -1.80 13.94 1.60
CA ALA A 25 -1.06 14.14 0.36
C ALA A 25 -2.01 14.27 -0.83
N GLY A 26 -1.63 15.08 -1.83
CA GLY A 26 -2.41 15.24 -3.05
C GLY A 26 -2.45 13.96 -3.90
N GLU A 27 -3.44 13.85 -4.78
CA GLU A 27 -3.67 12.65 -5.62
C GLU A 27 -2.43 12.22 -6.41
N GLN A 28 -1.68 13.17 -6.97
CA GLN A 28 -0.45 12.89 -7.72
C GLN A 28 0.63 12.19 -6.87
N SER A 29 0.62 12.38 -5.54
CA SER A 29 1.57 11.69 -4.65
C SER A 29 1.22 10.21 -4.50
N PHE A 30 -0.07 9.89 -4.44
CA PHE A 30 -0.55 8.50 -4.47
C PHE A 30 -0.30 7.87 -5.83
N ASP A 31 -0.42 8.65 -6.91
CA ASP A 31 -0.15 8.14 -8.25
C ASP A 31 1.34 7.75 -8.42
N ARG A 32 2.26 8.61 -7.98
CA ARG A 32 3.70 8.32 -7.95
C ARG A 32 4.06 7.15 -7.03
N LEU A 33 3.32 6.97 -5.92
CA LEU A 33 3.50 5.82 -5.05
C LEU A 33 3.19 4.51 -5.80
N LEU A 34 2.10 4.48 -6.55
CA LEU A 34 1.72 3.31 -7.35
C LEU A 34 2.71 3.02 -8.48
N GLU A 35 3.25 4.05 -9.14
CA GLU A 35 4.32 3.88 -10.14
C GLU A 35 5.56 3.20 -9.55
N ARG A 36 5.97 3.60 -8.33
CA ARG A 36 7.09 2.96 -7.62
C ARG A 36 6.80 1.51 -7.25
N LEU A 37 5.57 1.22 -6.79
CA LEU A 37 5.18 -0.16 -6.48
C LEU A 37 5.14 -1.03 -7.74
N ARG A 38 4.67 -0.48 -8.86
CA ARG A 38 4.64 -1.16 -10.16
C ARG A 38 6.03 -1.51 -10.68
N ALA A 39 7.06 -0.72 -10.37
CA ALA A 39 8.44 -1.03 -10.74
C ALA A 39 8.95 -2.36 -10.15
N HIS A 40 8.30 -2.89 -9.12
CA HIS A 40 8.65 -4.18 -8.50
C HIS A 40 7.77 -5.35 -8.96
N LEU A 41 6.79 -5.13 -9.83
CA LEU A 41 6.03 -6.22 -10.45
C LEU A 41 6.88 -6.97 -11.49
N PRO A 42 6.67 -8.29 -11.64
CA PRO A 42 5.75 -9.15 -10.89
C PRO A 42 6.34 -9.71 -9.58
N LYS A 43 7.58 -9.34 -9.23
CA LYS A 43 8.33 -9.92 -8.09
C LYS A 43 7.68 -9.64 -6.73
N ALA A 44 7.05 -8.47 -6.55
CA ALA A 44 6.35 -8.09 -5.33
C ALA A 44 4.91 -7.67 -5.63
N ARG A 45 3.95 -8.53 -5.31
CA ARG A 45 2.50 -8.29 -5.51
C ARG A 45 1.75 -7.92 -4.24
N VAL A 46 2.34 -8.16 -3.07
CA VAL A 46 1.73 -7.89 -1.77
C VAL A 46 2.29 -6.59 -1.21
N VAL A 47 1.40 -5.70 -0.80
CA VAL A 47 1.75 -4.40 -0.20
C VAL A 47 1.20 -4.38 1.22
N ALA A 48 2.10 -4.39 2.20
CA ALA A 48 1.73 -4.18 3.61
C ALA A 48 1.59 -2.68 3.90
N CYS A 49 0.40 -2.23 4.27
CA CYS A 49 0.08 -0.83 4.58
C CYS A 49 -0.23 -0.66 6.07
N PHE A 50 0.70 -0.05 6.80
CA PHE A 50 0.45 0.43 8.16
C PHE A 50 -0.09 1.85 8.09
N CYS A 51 -1.35 1.95 7.69
CA CYS A 51 -1.96 3.18 7.20
C CYS A 51 -3.32 3.42 7.83
N GLU A 52 -3.71 4.68 8.00
CA GLU A 52 -5.07 5.08 8.37
C GLU A 52 -6.05 4.77 7.23
N GLY A 53 -7.35 4.62 7.55
CA GLY A 53 -8.39 4.27 6.58
C GLY A 53 -8.47 5.23 5.37
N MET A 54 -8.25 6.54 5.60
CA MET A 54 -8.23 7.53 4.50
C MET A 54 -7.06 7.33 3.52
N THR A 55 -5.90 6.91 4.02
CA THR A 55 -4.74 6.61 3.17
C THR A 55 -5.03 5.38 2.30
N VAL A 56 -5.64 4.34 2.87
CA VAL A 56 -6.06 3.15 2.13
C VAL A 56 -7.08 3.50 1.04
N ARG A 57 -8.09 4.32 1.38
CA ARG A 57 -9.06 4.83 0.40
C ARG A 57 -8.38 5.57 -0.75
N ASN A 58 -7.45 6.48 -0.46
CA ASN A 58 -6.74 7.25 -1.49
C ASN A 58 -5.87 6.37 -2.38
N ILE A 59 -5.24 5.32 -1.83
CA ILE A 59 -4.52 4.31 -2.60
C ILE A 59 -5.47 3.57 -3.55
N LEU A 60 -6.61 3.07 -3.05
CA LEU A 60 -7.60 2.36 -3.88
C LEU A 60 -8.16 3.25 -5.00
N MET A 61 -8.42 4.53 -4.71
CA MET A 61 -8.84 5.50 -5.73
C MET A 61 -7.77 5.71 -6.79
N ALA A 62 -6.50 5.84 -6.40
CA ALA A 62 -5.38 5.94 -7.34
C ALA A 62 -5.24 4.67 -8.21
N MET A 63 -5.43 3.48 -7.62
CA MET A 63 -5.42 2.22 -8.36
C MET A 63 -6.52 2.18 -9.41
N ARG A 64 -7.73 2.66 -9.06
CA ARG A 64 -8.84 2.79 -10.01
C ARG A 64 -8.53 3.76 -11.14
N ARG A 65 -7.96 4.93 -10.84
CA ARG A 65 -7.58 5.93 -11.87
C ARG A 65 -6.53 5.41 -12.85
N GLN A 66 -5.58 4.59 -12.38
CA GLN A 66 -4.51 4.03 -13.21
C GLN A 66 -4.81 2.66 -13.81
N GLY A 67 -6.00 2.09 -13.56
CA GLY A 67 -6.37 0.76 -14.06
C GLY A 67 -5.56 -0.39 -13.44
N LEU A 68 -5.09 -0.23 -12.19
CA LEU A 68 -4.28 -1.22 -11.47
C LEU A 68 -5.10 -2.08 -10.48
N VAL A 69 -6.42 -2.12 -10.66
CA VAL A 69 -7.32 -2.90 -9.80
C VAL A 69 -7.05 -4.39 -10.02
N GLY A 70 -6.69 -5.09 -8.94
CA GLY A 70 -6.37 -6.53 -8.98
C GLY A 70 -4.90 -6.86 -9.27
N GLU A 71 -4.06 -5.86 -9.56
CA GLU A 71 -2.62 -6.06 -9.81
C GLU A 71 -1.86 -6.36 -8.50
N PHE A 72 -2.27 -5.72 -7.40
CA PHE A 72 -1.66 -5.87 -6.08
C PHE A 72 -2.67 -6.31 -5.02
N LEU A 73 -2.18 -7.05 -4.02
CA LEU A 73 -2.90 -7.35 -2.79
C LEU A 73 -2.47 -6.38 -1.70
N LEU A 74 -3.39 -5.51 -1.26
CA LEU A 74 -3.16 -4.57 -0.17
C LEU A 74 -3.57 -5.21 1.16
N ILE A 75 -2.63 -5.34 2.10
CA ILE A 75 -2.90 -5.80 3.47
C ILE A 75 -2.75 -4.62 4.42
N GLY A 76 -3.86 -4.14 4.97
CA GLY A 76 -3.90 -2.96 5.83
C GLY A 76 -4.35 -3.25 7.25
N SER A 77 -3.72 -2.64 8.25
CA SER A 77 -4.08 -2.82 9.67
C SER A 77 -5.29 -1.99 10.12
N GLY A 78 -5.74 -1.00 9.34
CA GLY A 78 -6.72 0.01 9.77
C GLY A 78 -7.93 0.23 8.86
N TRP A 79 -8.17 -0.65 7.88
CA TRP A 79 -9.24 -0.48 6.87
C TRP A 79 -10.55 -1.21 7.16
N MET A 80 -10.60 -2.03 8.21
CA MET A 80 -11.79 -2.80 8.62
C MET A 80 -12.67 -1.93 9.52
N GLY A 81 -13.15 -0.81 8.98
CA GLY A 81 -14.17 0.06 9.57
C GLY A 81 -15.42 0.09 8.68
N PRO A 82 -16.57 0.60 9.17
CA PRO A 82 -17.90 0.48 8.52
C PRO A 82 -18.03 1.12 7.13
N THR A 83 -16.97 1.73 6.60
CA THR A 83 -16.89 2.37 5.28
C THR A 83 -16.21 1.52 4.20
N GLY A 84 -15.74 0.30 4.52
CA GLY A 84 -15.05 -0.60 3.59
C GLY A 84 -15.93 -1.58 2.80
N MET A 85 -17.25 -1.59 3.04
CA MET A 85 -18.24 -2.38 2.29
C MET A 85 -19.38 -1.46 1.83
N MET A 86 -19.13 -0.59 0.87
CA MET A 86 -20.16 0.02 0.02
C MET A 86 -19.58 0.29 -1.37
#